data_AF-A0A2G8SSS4-F1
#
_entry.id   AF-A0A2G8SSS4-F1
#
_cell.length_a   1.000
_cell.length_b   1.000
_cell.length_c   1.000
_cell.angle_alpha   90.00
_cell.angle_beta   90.00
_cell.angle_gamma   90.00
#
_symmetry.space_group_name_H-M   'P 1'
#
loop_
_entity.id
_entity.type
_entity.pdbx_description
1 polymer ?
#
loop_
_entity_poly.entity_id
_entity_poly.type
_entity_poly.pdbx_seq_one_letter_code
_entity_poly.pdbx_strand_id
1 'polypeptide(L)'
;MSPNGGECMLICGLVLVLGVVVAVFDLSLSLSLIKLGALFGSATMVANIAHGFLHHLVLHPDRVQNMKTTLHGWRWICAIAEGAVICVFSEWGRVVGLLERGEYDLLGMRFDWFCGVWGEGPRRQEMKNNQMRAVLTVVVFAFLVHVFA
;
A
#
# COMPACT_ATOMS: atom_id res chain seq x y z
N MET A 1 -9.18 -11.53 -4.76
CA MET A 1 -7.99 -11.21 -3.93
C MET A 1 -7.55 -9.80 -4.28
N SER A 2 -7.22 -8.96 -3.30
CA SER A 2 -6.79 -7.56 -3.53
C SER A 2 -5.33 -7.45 -3.11
N PRO A 3 -4.41 -6.87 -3.90
CA PRO A 3 -3.01 -6.68 -3.52
C PRO A 3 -2.88 -5.73 -2.33
N ASN A 4 -1.84 -5.89 -1.51
CA ASN A 4 -1.54 -4.98 -0.40
C ASN A 4 -0.49 -3.95 -0.81
N GLY A 5 -0.20 -2.98 0.06
CA GLY A 5 0.79 -1.95 -0.20
C GLY A 5 2.16 -2.55 -0.54
N GLY A 6 2.59 -3.58 0.19
CA GLY A 6 3.86 -4.28 -0.09
C GLY A 6 3.92 -4.93 -1.49
N GLU A 7 2.86 -5.62 -1.92
CA GLU A 7 2.77 -6.26 -3.23
C GLU A 7 2.67 -5.22 -4.36
N CYS A 8 1.94 -4.12 -4.14
CA CYS A 8 1.93 -2.99 -5.07
C CYS A 8 3.32 -2.35 -5.21
N MET A 9 4.07 -2.24 -4.11
CA MET A 9 5.46 -1.78 -4.15
C MET A 9 6.37 -2.76 -4.89
N LEU A 10 6.10 -4.07 -4.82
CA LEU A 10 6.86 -5.06 -5.59
C LEU A 10 6.64 -4.87 -7.09
N ILE A 11 5.39 -4.67 -7.51
CA ILE A 11 5.06 -4.35 -8.90
C ILE A 11 5.77 -3.08 -9.34
N CYS A 12 5.76 -2.02 -8.51
CA CYS A 12 6.52 -0.79 -8.77
C CYS A 12 8.01 -1.07 -8.99
N GLY A 13 8.65 -1.81 -8.07
CA GLY A 13 10.06 -2.17 -8.17
C GLY A 13 10.38 -2.95 -9.44
N LEU A 14 9.53 -3.91 -9.83
CA LEU A 14 9.69 -4.68 -11.06
C LEU A 14 9.58 -3.80 -12.31
N VAL A 15 8.64 -2.86 -12.35
CA VAL A 15 8.49 -1.90 -13.47
C VAL A 15 9.71 -0.98 -13.58
N LEU A 16 10.26 -0.52 -12.45
CA LEU A 16 11.47 0.30 -12.42
C LEU A 16 12.70 -0.47 -12.94
N VAL A 17 12.90 -1.71 -12.47
CA VAL A 17 13.98 -2.58 -12.94
C VAL A 17 13.83 -2.86 -14.44
N LEU A 18 12.62 -3.17 -14.90
CA LEU A 18 12.33 -3.35 -16.32
C LEU A 18 12.67 -2.09 -17.12
N GLY A 19 12.30 -0.91 -16.63
CA GLY A 19 12.65 0.37 -17.25
C GLY A 19 14.16 0.55 -17.42
N VAL A 20 14.96 0.18 -16.42
CA VAL A 20 16.43 0.22 -16.51
C VAL A 20 16.96 -0.78 -17.54
N VAL A 21 16.44 -2.01 -17.58
CA VAL A 21 16.86 -3.02 -18.56
C VAL A 21 16.54 -2.58 -19.99
N VAL A 22 15.36 -1.99 -20.20
CA VAL A 22 14.94 -1.47 -21.51
C VAL A 22 15.77 -0.28 -21.98
N ALA A 23 16.43 0.44 -21.06
CA ALA A 23 17.31 1.57 -21.39
C ALA A 23 18.45 1.19 -22.34
N VAL A 24 18.86 -0.09 -22.34
CA VAL A 24 19.90 -0.62 -23.22
C VAL A 24 19.45 -0.62 -24.69
N PHE A 25 18.14 -0.69 -24.95
CA PHE A 25 17.57 -0.81 -26.30
C PHE A 25 16.84 0.46 -26.75
N ASP A 26 16.06 1.06 -25.87
CA ASP A 26 15.25 2.25 -26.18
C ASP A 26 15.17 3.17 -24.96
N LEU A 27 15.84 4.32 -25.06
CA LEU A 27 15.86 5.32 -24.01
C LEU A 27 14.49 5.98 -23.80
N SER A 28 13.69 6.15 -24.86
CA SER A 28 12.38 6.80 -24.78
C SER A 28 11.35 5.93 -24.05
N LEU A 29 11.34 4.63 -24.35
CA LEU A 29 10.51 3.65 -23.66
C LEU A 29 10.96 3.47 -22.21
N SER A 30 12.28 3.42 -21.97
CA SER A 30 12.86 3.34 -20.63
C SER A 30 12.41 4.46 -19.71
N LEU A 31 12.53 5.72 -20.16
CA LEU A 31 12.10 6.88 -19.37
C LEU A 31 10.60 6.84 -19.06
N SER A 32 9.79 6.37 -20.01
CA SER A 32 8.35 6.20 -19.82
C SER A 32 8.03 5.15 -18.76
N LEU A 33 8.72 4.01 -18.78
CA LEU A 33 8.57 2.93 -17.78
C LEU A 33 9.03 3.36 -16.39
N ILE A 34 10.17 4.04 -16.29
CA ILE A 34 10.68 4.56 -15.02
C ILE A 34 9.70 5.58 -14.43
N LYS A 35 9.19 6.50 -15.26
CA LYS A 35 8.16 7.47 -14.86
C LYS A 35 6.88 6.77 -14.40
N LEU A 36 6.41 5.77 -15.14
CA LEU A 36 5.21 5.01 -14.79
C LEU A 36 5.37 4.29 -13.44
N GLY A 37 6.50 3.61 -13.24
CA GLY A 37 6.84 2.94 -11.99
C GLY A 37 6.88 3.92 -10.81
N ALA A 38 7.58 5.05 -10.97
CA ALA A 38 7.66 6.09 -9.94
C ALA A 38 6.28 6.64 -9.58
N LEU A 39 5.44 6.96 -10.57
CA LEU A 39 4.07 7.45 -10.34
C LEU A 39 3.21 6.40 -9.64
N PHE A 40 3.33 5.11 -9.99
CA PHE A 40 2.59 4.03 -9.34
C PHE A 40 3.01 3.82 -7.88
N GLY A 41 4.32 3.88 -7.60
CA GLY A 41 4.85 3.86 -6.24
C GLY A 41 4.33 5.03 -5.40
N SER A 42 4.42 6.25 -5.93
CA SER A 42 3.89 7.44 -5.27
C SER A 42 2.37 7.33 -5.02
N ALA A 43 1.61 6.88 -6.02
CA ALA A 43 0.17 6.68 -5.88
C ALA A 43 -0.17 5.69 -4.77
N THR A 44 0.57 4.58 -4.68
CA THR A 44 0.37 3.56 -3.64
C THR A 44 0.63 4.13 -2.24
N MET A 45 1.69 4.93 -2.08
CA MET A 45 2.01 5.56 -0.78
C MET A 45 0.93 6.57 -0.37
N VAL A 46 0.55 7.47 -1.29
CA VAL A 46 -0.50 8.47 -1.06
C VAL A 46 -1.83 7.81 -0.73
N ALA A 47 -2.21 6.75 -1.45
CA ALA A 47 -3.44 6.01 -1.20
C ALA A 47 -3.46 5.34 0.18
N ASN A 48 -2.33 4.79 0.66
CA ASN A 48 -2.24 4.21 2.00
C ASN A 48 -2.39 5.28 3.09
N ILE A 49 -1.74 6.43 2.92
CA ILE A 49 -1.87 7.56 3.86
C ILE A 49 -3.30 8.12 3.85
N ALA A 50 -3.88 8.35 2.67
CA ALA A 50 -5.25 8.85 2.52
C ALA A 50 -6.27 7.88 3.12
N HIS A 51 -6.09 6.57 2.91
CA HIS A 51 -6.90 5.55 3.57
C HIS A 51 -6.73 5.59 5.10
N GLY A 52 -5.50 5.77 5.60
CA GLY A 52 -5.21 5.95 7.02
C GLY A 52 -6.01 7.11 7.62
N PHE A 53 -6.05 8.25 6.94
CA PHE A 53 -6.88 9.39 7.33
C PHE A 53 -8.36 9.08 7.27
N LEU A 54 -8.86 8.51 6.17
CA LEU A 54 -10.27 8.14 6.03
C LEU A 54 -10.72 7.20 7.17
N HIS A 55 -9.90 6.21 7.49
CA HIS A 55 -10.19 5.23 8.53
C HIS A 55 -10.27 5.86 9.92
N HIS A 56 -9.28 6.69 10.30
CA HIS A 56 -9.17 7.25 11.64
C HIS A 56 -10.02 8.51 11.86
N LEU A 57 -10.23 9.31 10.82
CA LEU A 57 -11.00 10.56 10.92
C LEU A 57 -12.49 10.37 10.68
N VAL A 58 -12.87 9.47 9.77
CA VAL A 58 -14.25 9.39 9.26
C VAL A 58 -14.93 8.08 9.64
N LEU A 59 -14.29 6.93 9.38
CA LEU A 59 -14.97 5.64 9.52
C LEU A 59 -15.06 5.16 10.97
N HIS A 60 -14.06 5.44 11.79
CA HIS A 60 -14.01 4.97 13.18
C HIS A 60 -13.52 6.05 14.16
N PRO A 61 -14.18 7.22 14.24
CA PRO A 61 -13.81 8.27 15.20
C PRO A 61 -13.93 7.78 16.66
N ASP A 62 -14.86 6.86 16.94
CA ASP A 62 -15.10 6.33 18.29
C ASP A 62 -13.92 5.53 18.85
N ARG A 63 -13.12 4.91 17.97
CA ARG A 63 -11.89 4.20 18.37
C ARG A 63 -10.80 5.16 18.80
N VAL A 64 -10.81 6.39 18.26
CA VAL A 64 -9.86 7.44 18.60
C VAL A 64 -10.24 8.09 19.93
N GLN A 65 -11.53 8.32 20.18
CA GLN A 65 -12.03 8.94 21.41
C GLN A 65 -11.62 8.19 22.68
N ASN A 66 -11.52 6.86 22.60
CA ASN A 66 -11.16 6.00 23.73
C ASN A 66 -9.65 5.65 23.77
N MET A 67 -8.84 6.17 22.84
CA MET A 67 -7.43 5.83 22.75
C MET A 67 -6.61 6.62 23.78
N LYS A 68 -5.89 5.91 24.66
CA LYS A 68 -4.94 6.53 25.60
C LYS A 68 -3.69 6.98 24.85
N THR A 69 -3.73 8.20 24.28
CA THR A 69 -2.60 8.80 23.55
C THR A 69 -2.26 10.18 24.09
N THR A 70 -0.97 10.52 24.08
CA THR A 70 -0.49 11.87 24.42
C THR A 70 -0.44 12.79 23.19
N LEU A 71 -0.67 12.25 21.99
CA LEU A 71 -0.63 12.98 20.73
C LEU A 71 -1.97 13.66 20.45
N HIS A 72 -1.92 14.97 20.18
CA HIS A 72 -3.10 15.80 19.93
C HIS A 72 -2.90 16.70 18.70
N GLY A 73 -3.99 17.09 18.05
CA GLY A 73 -4.00 18.02 16.92
C GLY A 73 -3.14 17.53 15.74
N TRP A 74 -2.26 18.40 15.23
CA TRP A 74 -1.41 18.09 14.06
C TRP A 74 -0.45 16.91 14.30
N ARG A 75 0.03 16.70 15.53
CA ARG A 75 0.92 15.58 15.86
C ARG A 75 0.23 14.23 15.66
N TRP A 76 -1.08 14.20 15.89
CA TRP A 76 -1.88 13.00 15.67
C TRP A 76 -2.08 12.73 14.17
N ILE A 77 -2.25 13.78 13.36
CA ILE A 77 -2.28 13.65 11.88
C ILE A 77 -0.94 13.07 11.37
N CYS A 78 0.19 13.58 11.86
CA CYS A 78 1.51 13.04 11.52
C CYS A 78 1.63 11.56 11.93
N ALA A 79 1.14 11.18 13.10
CA ALA A 79 1.18 9.79 13.56
C ALA A 79 0.33 8.85 12.69
N ILE A 80 -0.81 9.31 12.17
CA ILE A 80 -1.60 8.51 11.21
C ILE A 80 -0.81 8.30 9.92
N ALA A 81 -0.21 9.36 9.39
CA ALA A 81 0.60 9.28 8.17
C ALA A 81 1.81 8.35 8.36
N GLU A 82 2.54 8.52 9.47
CA GLU A 82 3.67 7.67 9.84
C GLU A 82 3.23 6.21 10.00
N GLY A 83 2.13 5.95 10.69
CA GLY A 83 1.56 4.61 10.83
C GLY A 83 1.22 3.97 9.49
N ALA A 84 0.69 4.73 8.54
CA ALA A 84 0.43 4.24 7.18
C ALA A 84 1.73 3.89 6.44
N VAL A 85 2.78 4.71 6.57
CA VAL A 85 4.12 4.43 6.00
C VAL A 85 4.71 3.15 6.61
N ILE A 86 4.71 3.04 7.95
CA ILE A 86 5.19 1.85 8.66
C ILE A 86 4.43 0.60 8.20
N CYS A 87 3.12 0.70 7.98
CA CYS A 87 2.30 -0.41 7.49
C CYS A 87 2.77 -0.88 6.10
N VAL A 88 3.00 0.04 5.15
CA VAL A 88 3.51 -0.30 3.82
C VAL A 88 4.88 -1.00 3.91
N PHE A 89 5.79 -0.49 4.74
CA PHE A 89 7.11 -1.10 4.93
C PHE A 89 7.04 -2.48 5.64
N SER A 90 6.13 -2.65 6.58
CA SER A 90 5.91 -3.94 7.25
C SER A 90 5.35 -4.97 6.26
N GLU A 91 4.42 -4.55 5.41
CA GLU A 91 3.89 -5.38 4.32
C GLU A 91 4.95 -5.71 3.28
N TRP A 92 5.86 -4.78 2.98
CA TRP A 92 7.02 -5.01 2.12
C TRP A 92 7.99 -6.03 2.72
N GLY A 93 8.36 -5.88 4.00
CA GLY A 93 9.23 -6.84 4.69
C GLY A 93 8.66 -8.25 4.68
N ARG A 94 7.33 -8.39 4.79
CA ARG A 94 6.65 -9.68 4.59
C ARG A 94 6.84 -10.22 3.18
N VAL A 95 6.66 -9.40 2.15
CA VAL A 95 6.86 -9.81 0.75
C VAL A 95 8.29 -10.30 0.55
N VAL A 96 9.28 -9.56 1.04
CA VAL A 96 10.69 -9.97 0.99
C VAL A 96 10.89 -11.32 1.68
N GLY A 97 10.34 -11.51 2.89
CA GLY A 97 10.45 -12.78 3.60
C GLY A 97 9.81 -13.97 2.86
N LEU A 98 8.71 -13.76 2.14
CA LEU A 98 8.11 -14.80 1.29
C LEU A 98 9.03 -15.16 0.11
N LEU A 99 9.61 -14.14 -0.54
CA LEU A 99 10.53 -14.33 -1.67
C LEU A 99 11.80 -15.07 -1.25
N GLU A 100 12.37 -14.73 -0.09
CA GLU A 100 13.57 -15.37 0.46
C GLU A 100 13.34 -16.84 0.83
N ARG A 101 12.14 -17.20 1.28
CA ARG A 101 11.77 -18.59 1.60
C ARG A 101 11.31 -19.40 0.39
N GLY A 102 11.17 -18.78 -0.79
CA GLY A 102 10.63 -19.44 -1.98
C GLY A 102 9.12 -19.74 -1.90
N GLU A 103 8.40 -19.10 -0.98
CA GLU A 103 6.96 -19.29 -0.76
C GLU A 103 6.13 -18.42 -1.73
N TYR A 104 6.41 -18.50 -3.03
CA TYR A 104 5.82 -17.64 -4.06
C TYR A 104 4.30 -17.81 -4.19
N ASP A 105 3.79 -19.02 -3.95
CA ASP A 105 2.36 -19.35 -4.01
C ASP A 105 1.54 -18.59 -2.95
N LEU A 106 2.20 -18.08 -1.90
CA LEU A 106 1.58 -17.29 -0.85
C LEU A 106 1.55 -15.78 -1.17
N LEU A 107 2.12 -15.34 -2.30
CA LEU A 107 1.97 -13.95 -2.76
C LEU A 107 0.51 -13.67 -3.13
N GLY A 108 -0.01 -12.51 -2.70
CA GLY A 108 -1.42 -12.18 -2.84
C GLY A 108 -2.33 -12.95 -1.88
N MET A 109 -1.84 -13.99 -1.20
CA MET A 109 -2.54 -14.62 -0.09
C MET A 109 -2.41 -13.74 1.16
N ARG A 110 -3.52 -13.62 1.88
CA ARG A 110 -3.58 -12.86 3.13
C ARG A 110 -3.35 -13.80 4.29
N PHE A 111 -2.46 -13.38 5.19
CA PHE A 111 -2.23 -14.06 6.46
C PHE A 111 -3.50 -13.92 7.30
N ASP A 112 -4.17 -15.03 7.62
CA ASP A 112 -5.18 -15.03 8.67
C ASP A 112 -4.45 -14.98 10.01
N TRP A 113 -4.06 -13.77 10.44
CA TRP A 113 -3.52 -13.52 11.79
C TRP A 113 -4.42 -14.07 12.90
N PHE A 114 -5.69 -14.29 12.58
CA PHE A 114 -6.68 -14.76 13.53
C PHE A 114 -6.69 -16.27 13.68
N CYS A 115 -6.04 -17.07 12.83
CA CYS A 115 -6.13 -18.54 12.84
C CYS A 115 -7.59 -19.05 13.02
N GLY A 116 -8.59 -18.30 12.53
CA GLY A 116 -10.02 -18.55 12.77
C GLY A 116 -10.54 -18.31 14.20
N VAL A 117 -9.70 -17.96 15.17
CA VAL A 117 -10.03 -17.77 16.60
C VAL A 117 -11.13 -16.73 16.82
N TRP A 118 -11.16 -15.66 16.01
CA TRP A 118 -12.14 -14.58 16.10
C TRP A 118 -13.20 -14.64 14.99
N GLY A 119 -13.35 -15.80 14.35
CA GLY A 119 -14.24 -16.01 13.20
C GLY A 119 -13.83 -15.21 11.96
N GLU A 120 -14.77 -15.09 11.01
CA GLU A 120 -14.54 -14.47 9.69
C GLU A 120 -14.63 -12.92 9.71
N GLY A 121 -15.10 -12.32 10.80
CA GLY A 121 -15.33 -10.87 10.90
C GLY A 121 -14.07 -10.04 10.65
N PRO A 122 -12.98 -10.27 11.40
CA PRO A 122 -11.73 -9.54 11.22
C PRO A 122 -11.12 -9.71 9.83
N ARG A 123 -11.19 -10.93 9.28
CA ARG A 123 -10.72 -11.23 7.92
C ARG A 123 -11.48 -10.42 6.87
N ARG A 124 -12.81 -10.37 6.96
CA ARG A 124 -13.65 -9.57 6.05
C ARG A 124 -13.35 -8.07 6.15
N GLN A 125 -13.13 -7.56 7.36
CA GLN A 125 -12.78 -6.15 7.56
C GLN A 125 -11.42 -5.83 6.92
N GLU A 126 -10.42 -6.69 7.11
CA GLU A 126 -9.10 -6.53 6.51
C GLU A 126 -9.15 -6.60 4.98
N MET A 127 -9.95 -7.51 4.42
CA MET A 127 -10.19 -7.57 2.98
C MET A 127 -10.83 -6.28 2.44
N LYS A 128 -11.84 -5.75 3.13
CA LYS A 128 -12.50 -4.49 2.75
C LYS A 128 -11.53 -3.31 2.80
N ASN A 129 -10.71 -3.21 3.86
CA ASN A 129 -9.68 -2.18 3.98
C ASN A 129 -8.66 -2.26 2.83
N ASN A 130 -8.21 -3.46 2.49
CA ASN A 130 -7.30 -3.67 1.35
C ASN A 130 -7.93 -3.29 0.01
N GLN A 131 -9.19 -3.65 -0.21
CA GLN A 131 -9.91 -3.25 -1.41
C GLN A 131 -10.04 -1.73 -1.52
N MET A 132 -10.37 -1.04 -0.42
CA MET A 132 -10.42 0.42 -0.39
C MET A 132 -9.05 1.04 -0.71
N ARG A 133 -7.98 0.50 -0.12
CA ARG A 133 -6.60 0.92 -0.44
C ARG A 133 -6.27 0.73 -1.91
N ALA A 134 -6.56 -0.44 -2.49
CA ALA A 134 -6.29 -0.73 -3.89
C ALA A 134 -7.08 0.19 -4.83
N VAL A 135 -8.37 0.42 -4.56
CA VAL A 135 -9.20 1.36 -5.33
C VAL A 135 -8.63 2.77 -5.25
N LEU A 136 -8.26 3.24 -4.05
CA LEU A 136 -7.62 4.54 -3.88
C LEU A 136 -6.30 4.64 -4.66
N THR A 137 -5.47 3.59 -4.65
CA THR A 137 -4.23 3.54 -5.44
C THR A 137 -4.52 3.74 -6.92
N VAL A 138 -5.50 3.03 -7.48
CA VAL A 138 -5.88 3.13 -8.90
C VAL A 138 -6.38 4.54 -9.24
N VAL A 139 -7.23 5.12 -8.39
CA VAL A 139 -7.78 6.47 -8.59
C VAL A 139 -6.68 7.53 -8.54
N VAL A 140 -5.82 7.48 -7.52
CA VAL A 140 -4.70 8.42 -7.37
C VAL A 140 -3.71 8.24 -8.51
N PHE A 141 -3.42 7.01 -8.91
CA PHE A 141 -2.53 6.74 -10.04
C PHE A 141 -3.08 7.29 -11.35
N ALA A 142 -4.36 7.06 -11.66
CA ALA A 142 -4.99 7.59 -12.86
C ALA A 142 -4.96 9.14 -12.87
N PHE A 143 -5.20 9.77 -11.73
CA PHE A 143 -5.07 11.22 -11.58
C PHE A 143 -3.64 11.70 -11.82
N LEU A 144 -2.64 11.07 -11.21
CA LEU A 144 -1.24 11.45 -11.39
C LEU A 144 -0.78 11.25 -12.83
N VAL A 145 -1.17 10.14 -13.48
CA VAL A 145 -0.87 9.92 -14.89
C VAL A 145 -1.52 11.01 -15.74
N HIS A 146 -2.77 11.37 -15.51
CA HIS A 146 -3.41 12.44 -16.28
C HIS A 146 -2.73 13.82 -16.11
N VAL A 147 -2.25 14.13 -14.91
CA VAL A 147 -1.60 15.41 -14.62
C VAL A 147 -0.16 15.48 -15.12
N PHE A 148 0.57 14.36 -15.07
CA PHE A 148 2.01 14.35 -15.31
C PHE A 148 2.44 13.64 -16.59
N ALA A 149 1.59 12.82 -17.24
CA ALA A 149 1.90 12.17 -18.52
C ALA A 149 1.58 13.07 -19.71
#